data_AF-A0A1J5IMQ8-F1
#
_entry.id   AF-A0A1J5IMQ8-F1
#
_cell.length_a   1.000
_cell.length_b   1.000
_cell.length_c   1.000
_cell.angle_alpha   90.00
_cell.angle_beta   90.00
_cell.angle_gamma   90.00
#
_symmetry.space_group_name_H-M   'P 1'
#
loop_
_entity.id
_entity.type
_entity.pdbx_description
1 polymer ?
#
loop_
_entity_poly.entity_id
_entity_poly.type
_entity_poly.pdbx_seq_one_letter_code
_entity_poly.pdbx_strand_id
1 'polypeptide(L)'
;MSKPIKNAYDARHEARKLVLQTLFEASFHACELKPTAARIQQEAFVDQDSDIDALFPALQDADLVNSLLDGIEKSRKQIDQLIARCAPEWPLKQLPKLDLNILRIAIYELYIAKSVPPKVAIDEAIELAKEFSGDSTSRFVNGALGTVSKLRERDSKAETVFMAGEFQPLHRGHIQLLKHIAARFPHIVIGLCGADAPVSADRPLTVTERQTLMEDVLATTAWSLVEGDDDSIAHPHFTFLHLKDTENDQAWLEQISEAAPDISAVYTTNQSVADIFSSANFPVFSHQMYKPAEYKCLEIRRRIVKKEPWDRLVPTKVERFLSTPSTLARFQQK
;
A
#
# COMPACT_ATOMS: atom_id res chain seq x y z
N MET A 1 -18.12 28.42 -38.71
CA MET A 1 -17.60 27.86 -37.45
C MET A 1 -17.03 26.48 -37.75
N SER A 2 -15.72 26.42 -37.96
CA SER A 2 -15.00 25.19 -38.23
C SER A 2 -15.06 24.30 -36.99
N LYS A 3 -15.49 23.03 -37.14
CA LYS A 3 -15.36 22.02 -36.08
C LYS A 3 -13.89 21.93 -35.68
N PRO A 4 -13.54 21.81 -34.39
CA PRO A 4 -12.16 21.60 -34.00
C PRO A 4 -11.70 20.26 -34.58
N ILE A 5 -10.58 20.31 -35.30
CA ILE A 5 -9.94 19.14 -35.89
C ILE A 5 -9.49 18.24 -34.73
N LYS A 6 -9.94 16.98 -34.70
CA LYS A 6 -9.44 15.92 -33.80
C LYS A 6 -8.00 15.53 -34.16
N ASN A 7 -7.05 16.46 -34.12
CA ASN A 7 -5.63 16.19 -34.40
C ASN A 7 -4.80 16.47 -33.15
N ALA A 8 -4.79 15.48 -32.26
CA ALA A 8 -3.67 15.20 -31.39
C ALA A 8 -3.57 13.67 -31.34
N TYR A 9 -2.63 13.12 -32.09
CA TYR A 9 -2.06 11.83 -31.76
C TYR A 9 -1.62 11.94 -30.28
N ASP A 10 -2.27 11.20 -29.37
CA ASP A 10 -2.14 11.46 -27.93
C ASP A 10 -0.77 10.99 -27.45
N ALA A 11 0.11 11.95 -27.13
CA ALA A 11 1.45 11.70 -26.61
C ALA A 11 1.49 10.72 -25.44
N ARG A 12 0.44 10.70 -24.61
CA ARG A 12 0.32 9.79 -23.46
C ARG A 12 -0.07 8.40 -23.91
N HIS A 13 -0.90 8.29 -24.94
CA HIS A 13 -1.25 7.01 -25.54
C HIS A 13 -0.01 6.35 -26.17
N GLU A 14 0.79 7.11 -26.93
CA GLU A 14 2.07 6.62 -27.49
C GLU A 14 3.08 6.24 -26.40
N ALA A 15 3.17 7.02 -25.32
CA ALA A 15 3.97 6.65 -24.16
C ALA A 15 3.53 5.30 -23.57
N ARG A 16 2.22 5.03 -23.47
CA ARG A 16 1.71 3.72 -23.00
C ARG A 16 2.04 2.58 -23.97
N LYS A 17 2.04 2.82 -25.29
CA LYS A 17 2.47 1.82 -26.28
C LYS A 17 3.93 1.45 -26.08
N LEU A 18 4.80 2.45 -25.92
CA LEU A 18 6.22 2.21 -25.65
C LEU A 18 6.42 1.41 -24.36
N VAL A 19 5.69 1.76 -23.29
CA VAL A 19 5.70 0.99 -22.03
C VAL A 19 5.21 -0.44 -22.25
N LEU A 20 4.14 -0.65 -23.01
CA LEU A 20 3.59 -1.97 -23.31
C LEU A 20 4.60 -2.84 -24.07
N GLN A 21 5.23 -2.30 -25.12
CA GLN A 21 6.26 -2.98 -25.91
C GLN A 21 7.46 -3.34 -25.02
N THR A 22 7.92 -2.41 -24.19
CA THR A 22 9.02 -2.62 -23.24
C THR A 22 8.71 -3.76 -22.27
N LEU A 23 7.52 -3.75 -21.64
CA LEU A 23 7.11 -4.79 -20.69
C LEU A 23 6.87 -6.15 -21.37
N PHE A 24 6.41 -6.14 -22.62
CA PHE A 24 6.26 -7.35 -23.41
C PHE A 24 7.61 -7.99 -23.70
N GLU A 25 8.61 -7.24 -24.15
CA GLU A 25 9.95 -7.76 -24.36
C GLU A 25 10.57 -8.30 -23.06
N ALA A 26 10.47 -7.53 -21.97
CA ALA A 26 10.91 -7.94 -20.63
C ALA A 26 10.17 -9.17 -20.07
N SER A 27 9.08 -9.59 -20.72
CA SER A 27 8.38 -10.84 -20.37
C SER A 27 9.08 -12.09 -20.89
N PHE A 28 10.00 -11.95 -21.86
CA PHE A 28 10.78 -13.04 -22.47
C PHE A 28 12.27 -12.97 -22.14
N HIS A 29 12.78 -11.78 -21.81
CA HIS A 29 14.19 -11.53 -21.55
C HIS A 29 14.41 -10.94 -20.15
N ALA A 30 15.53 -11.31 -19.52
CA ALA A 30 16.01 -10.60 -18.34
C ALA A 30 16.72 -9.33 -18.83
N CYS A 31 15.97 -8.23 -18.94
CA CYS A 31 16.48 -6.93 -19.38
C CYS A 31 16.07 -5.82 -18.41
N GLU A 32 16.85 -4.73 -18.41
CA GLU A 32 16.51 -3.52 -17.70
C GLU A 32 15.46 -2.73 -18.50
N LEU A 33 14.39 -2.28 -17.83
CA LEU A 33 13.23 -1.68 -18.50
C LEU A 33 13.57 -0.37 -19.23
N LYS A 34 14.29 0.56 -18.59
CA LYS A 34 14.60 1.87 -19.18
C LYS A 34 15.52 1.82 -20.39
N PRO A 35 16.66 1.08 -20.36
CA PRO A 35 17.47 0.88 -21.55
C PRO A 35 16.70 0.22 -22.69
N THR A 36 15.83 -0.74 -22.38
CA THR A 36 14.97 -1.40 -23.37
C THR A 36 14.00 -0.42 -24.02
N ALA A 37 13.32 0.42 -23.23
CA ALA A 37 12.44 1.47 -23.76
C ALA A 37 13.18 2.46 -24.66
N ALA A 38 14.37 2.92 -24.25
CA ALA A 38 15.18 3.83 -25.06
C ALA A 38 15.60 3.20 -26.39
N ARG A 39 15.96 1.90 -26.40
CA ARG A 39 16.29 1.18 -27.63
C ARG A 39 15.10 1.04 -28.55
N ILE A 40 13.94 0.60 -28.04
CA ILE A 40 12.70 0.46 -28.83
C ILE A 40 12.30 1.81 -29.44
N GLN A 41 12.42 2.89 -28.66
CA GLN A 41 12.15 4.25 -29.13
C GLN A 41 13.09 4.67 -30.28
N GLN A 42 14.38 4.33 -30.19
CA GLN A 42 15.36 4.61 -31.25
C GLN A 42 15.12 3.77 -32.50
N GLU A 43 14.78 2.49 -32.37
CA GLU A 43 14.51 1.61 -33.50
C GLU A 43 13.27 2.03 -34.28
N ALA A 44 12.21 2.46 -33.59
CA ALA A 44 11.01 2.99 -34.21
C ALA A 44 11.26 4.25 -35.08
N PHE A 45 12.35 4.98 -34.82
CA PHE A 45 12.76 6.16 -35.57
C PHE A 45 13.46 5.81 -36.90
N VAL A 46 14.11 4.65 -37.00
CA VAL A 46 14.94 4.27 -38.16
C VAL A 46 14.10 3.68 -39.31
N ASP A 47 12.89 3.19 -39.03
CA ASP A 47 12.04 2.47 -40.01
C ASP A 47 11.07 3.37 -40.80
N GLN A 48 11.10 4.70 -40.59
CA GLN A 48 10.22 5.67 -41.28
C GLN A 48 10.96 6.50 -42.34
N ASP A 49 11.24 5.91 -43.50
CA ASP A 49 11.59 6.64 -44.73
C ASP A 49 10.34 7.34 -45.32
N SER A 50 9.97 8.52 -44.83
CA SER A 50 9.22 9.55 -45.59
C SER A 50 9.05 10.84 -44.78
N ASP A 51 9.27 11.98 -45.44
CA ASP A 51 9.06 13.38 -45.04
C ASP A 51 7.97 13.65 -43.94
N ILE A 52 8.24 13.27 -42.69
CA ILE A 52 7.50 13.67 -41.46
C ILE A 52 8.50 14.08 -40.35
N ASP A 53 9.63 14.63 -40.77
CA ASP A 53 10.81 14.95 -39.95
C ASP A 53 10.64 16.19 -39.02
N ALA A 54 9.41 16.53 -38.61
CA ALA A 54 9.16 17.69 -37.74
C ALA A 54 8.11 17.50 -36.63
N LEU A 55 7.48 16.32 -36.48
CA LEU A 55 6.40 16.12 -35.50
C LEU A 55 6.66 15.02 -34.46
N PHE A 56 7.63 14.14 -34.69
CA PHE A 56 7.85 12.96 -33.84
C PHE A 56 8.85 13.09 -32.68
N PRO A 57 9.76 14.10 -32.61
CA PRO A 57 10.63 14.26 -31.43
C PRO A 57 9.97 14.90 -30.20
N ALA A 58 8.73 15.41 -30.30
CA ALA A 58 8.15 16.29 -29.28
C ALA A 58 7.06 15.67 -28.39
N LEU A 59 6.62 14.43 -28.61
CA LEU A 59 5.41 13.91 -27.95
C LEU A 59 5.53 12.46 -27.49
N GLN A 60 6.62 12.11 -26.83
CA GLN A 60 6.61 11.01 -25.86
C GLN A 60 6.95 11.59 -24.50
N ASP A 61 5.96 11.56 -23.62
CA ASP A 61 6.07 12.00 -22.23
C ASP A 61 7.07 11.08 -21.51
N ALA A 62 8.37 11.37 -21.65
CA ALA A 62 9.47 10.55 -21.11
C ALA A 62 9.36 10.40 -19.59
N ASP A 63 8.83 11.43 -18.93
CA ASP A 63 8.51 11.40 -17.51
C ASP A 63 7.41 10.38 -17.22
N LEU A 64 6.34 10.35 -18.00
CA LEU A 64 5.29 9.32 -17.90
C LEU A 64 5.84 7.92 -18.17
N VAL A 65 6.65 7.72 -19.22
CA VAL A 65 7.24 6.39 -19.52
C VAL A 65 8.07 5.90 -18.33
N ASN A 66 8.99 6.74 -17.83
CA ASN A 66 9.83 6.39 -16.70
C ASN A 66 9.03 6.14 -15.42
N SER A 67 8.03 6.99 -15.15
CA SER A 67 7.10 6.85 -14.03
C SER A 67 6.35 5.52 -14.07
N LEU A 68 5.79 5.16 -15.23
CA LEU A 68 5.07 3.90 -15.44
C LEU A 68 5.99 2.70 -15.25
N LEU A 69 7.17 2.69 -15.88
CA LEU A 69 8.10 1.56 -15.77
C LEU A 69 8.58 1.34 -14.33
N ASP A 70 9.06 2.41 -13.67
CA ASP A 70 9.53 2.34 -12.29
C ASP A 70 8.41 1.93 -11.33
N GLY A 71 7.22 2.47 -11.54
CA GLY A 71 6.06 2.21 -10.71
C GLY A 71 5.53 0.79 -10.84
N ILE A 72 5.39 0.30 -12.07
CA ILE A 72 4.94 -1.07 -12.36
C ILE A 72 5.96 -2.07 -11.84
N GLU A 73 7.27 -1.82 -12.01
CA GLU A 73 8.32 -2.70 -11.49
C GLU A 73 8.27 -2.79 -9.96
N LYS A 74 8.22 -1.66 -9.26
CA LYS A 74 8.15 -1.60 -7.79
C LYS A 74 6.88 -2.22 -7.23
N SER A 75 5.75 -2.09 -7.93
CA SER A 75 4.43 -2.56 -7.49
C SER A 75 3.98 -3.87 -8.12
N ARG A 76 4.85 -4.56 -8.87
CA ARG A 76 4.48 -5.73 -9.69
C ARG A 76 3.71 -6.80 -8.93
N LYS A 77 4.19 -7.18 -7.74
CA LYS A 77 3.54 -8.21 -6.90
C LYS A 77 2.12 -7.80 -6.51
N GLN A 78 1.93 -6.54 -6.11
CA GLN A 78 0.63 -6.00 -5.70
C GLN A 78 -0.33 -5.91 -6.90
N ILE A 79 0.18 -5.48 -8.06
CA ILE A 79 -0.60 -5.42 -9.30
C ILE A 79 -1.06 -6.82 -9.70
N ASP A 80 -0.15 -7.80 -9.72
CA ASP A 80 -0.48 -9.18 -10.09
C ASP A 80 -1.52 -9.81 -9.12
N GLN A 81 -1.45 -9.49 -7.82
CA GLN A 81 -2.47 -9.88 -6.85
C GLN A 81 -3.84 -9.25 -7.16
N LEU A 82 -3.88 -7.97 -7.55
CA LEU A 82 -5.13 -7.32 -7.97
C LEU A 82 -5.71 -7.94 -9.24
N ILE A 83 -4.86 -8.30 -10.22
CA ILE A 83 -5.30 -9.00 -11.43
C ILE A 83 -5.92 -10.35 -11.07
N ALA A 84 -5.25 -11.15 -10.23
CA ALA A 84 -5.75 -12.46 -9.82
C ALA A 84 -7.11 -12.37 -9.11
N ARG A 85 -7.35 -11.31 -8.33
CA ARG A 85 -8.64 -11.06 -7.65
C ARG A 85 -9.74 -10.63 -8.62
N CYS A 86 -9.41 -9.86 -9.66
CA CYS A 86 -10.40 -9.31 -10.59
C CYS A 86 -10.69 -10.22 -11.79
N ALA A 87 -9.80 -11.18 -12.06
CA ALA A 87 -9.94 -12.19 -13.11
C ALA A 87 -9.71 -13.60 -12.52
N PRO A 88 -10.52 -14.07 -11.56
CA PRO A 88 -10.29 -15.34 -10.86
C PRO A 88 -10.39 -16.56 -11.78
N GLU A 89 -11.17 -16.46 -12.86
CA GLU A 89 -11.33 -17.53 -13.86
C GLU A 89 -10.09 -17.68 -14.76
N TRP A 90 -9.16 -16.72 -14.73
CA TRP A 90 -8.00 -16.68 -15.61
C TRP A 90 -6.71 -16.61 -14.78
N PRO A 91 -6.09 -17.76 -14.46
CA PRO A 91 -4.81 -17.77 -13.78
C PRO A 91 -3.79 -16.89 -14.51
N LEU A 92 -3.03 -16.07 -13.79
CA LEU A 92 -2.06 -15.12 -14.36
C LEU A 92 -1.11 -15.75 -15.39
N LYS A 93 -0.75 -17.03 -15.19
CA LYS A 93 0.15 -17.78 -16.07
C LYS A 93 -0.48 -18.14 -17.42
N GLN A 94 -1.80 -18.18 -17.50
CA GLN A 94 -2.56 -18.52 -18.70
C GLN A 94 -2.95 -17.27 -19.52
N LEU A 95 -2.86 -16.08 -18.92
CA LEU A 95 -3.08 -14.83 -19.65
C LEU A 95 -1.96 -14.61 -20.68
N PRO A 96 -2.30 -14.21 -21.93
CA PRO A 96 -1.33 -13.72 -22.88
C PRO A 96 -0.47 -12.62 -22.24
N LYS A 97 0.85 -12.66 -22.47
CA LYS A 97 1.79 -11.70 -21.85
C LYS A 97 1.42 -10.25 -22.17
N LEU A 98 0.90 -10.01 -23.37
CA LEU A 98 0.45 -8.71 -23.83
C LEU A 98 -0.73 -8.20 -23.00
N ASP A 99 -1.79 -8.99 -22.91
CA ASP A 99 -3.00 -8.70 -22.11
C ASP A 99 -2.67 -8.49 -20.63
N LEU A 100 -1.77 -9.32 -20.08
CA LEU A 100 -1.29 -9.18 -18.71
C LEU A 100 -0.58 -7.83 -18.49
N ASN A 101 0.23 -7.38 -19.46
CA ASN A 101 0.94 -6.12 -19.34
C ASN A 101 0.00 -4.91 -19.56
N ILE A 102 -1.02 -5.01 -20.41
CA ILE A 102 -2.08 -3.99 -20.52
C ILE A 102 -2.78 -3.82 -19.16
N LEU A 103 -3.18 -4.92 -18.52
CA LEU A 103 -3.78 -4.88 -17.19
C LEU A 103 -2.84 -4.28 -16.15
N ARG A 104 -1.53 -4.57 -16.21
CA ARG A 104 -0.54 -4.02 -15.28
C ARG A 104 -0.43 -2.50 -15.38
N ILE A 105 -0.34 -1.97 -16.61
CA ILE A 105 -0.30 -0.52 -16.87
C ILE A 105 -1.58 0.12 -16.31
N ALA A 106 -2.73 -0.41 -16.70
CA ALA A 106 -4.03 0.14 -16.32
C ALA A 106 -4.26 0.12 -14.80
N ILE A 107 -3.95 -0.99 -14.12
CA ILE A 107 -4.10 -1.11 -12.67
C ILE A 107 -3.12 -0.20 -11.93
N TYR A 108 -1.89 -0.06 -12.42
CA TYR A 108 -0.94 0.88 -11.84
C TYR A 108 -1.49 2.30 -11.87
N GLU A 109 -1.91 2.79 -13.04
CA GLU A 109 -2.46 4.14 -13.18
C GLU A 109 -3.78 4.34 -12.42
N LEU A 110 -4.70 3.37 -12.51
CA LEU A 110 -6.05 3.47 -11.94
C LEU A 110 -6.05 3.35 -10.41
N TYR A 111 -5.28 2.41 -9.86
CA TYR A 111 -5.42 1.97 -8.47
C TYR A 111 -4.20 2.31 -7.61
N ILE A 112 -2.98 2.12 -8.12
CA ILE A 112 -1.74 2.31 -7.35
C ILE A 112 -1.32 3.78 -7.33
N ALA A 113 -0.98 4.33 -8.50
CA ALA A 113 -0.56 5.71 -8.65
C ALA A 113 -1.73 6.69 -8.59
N LYS A 114 -2.93 6.25 -9.03
CA LYS A 114 -4.13 7.10 -9.14
C LYS A 114 -3.85 8.38 -9.94
N SER A 115 -2.99 8.27 -10.96
CA SER A 115 -2.43 9.40 -11.72
C SER A 115 -3.40 9.97 -12.76
N VAL A 116 -4.42 9.20 -13.17
CA VAL A 116 -5.46 9.61 -14.12
C VAL A 116 -6.86 9.24 -13.62
N PRO A 117 -7.93 9.88 -14.13
CA PRO A 117 -9.30 9.48 -13.82
C PRO A 117 -9.55 8.00 -14.17
N PRO A 118 -10.33 7.22 -13.38
CA PRO A 118 -10.54 5.79 -13.61
C PRO A 118 -11.04 5.48 -15.02
N LYS A 119 -12.00 6.28 -15.51
CA LYS A 119 -12.53 6.12 -16.87
C LYS A 119 -11.45 6.26 -17.94
N VAL A 120 -10.54 7.22 -17.79
CA VAL A 120 -9.44 7.43 -18.73
C VAL A 120 -8.50 6.23 -18.74
N ALA A 121 -8.08 5.73 -17.56
CA ALA A 121 -7.24 4.53 -17.51
C ALA A 121 -7.89 3.30 -18.16
N ILE A 122 -9.21 3.14 -17.98
CA ILE A 122 -9.98 2.04 -18.58
C ILE A 122 -10.07 2.19 -20.10
N ASP A 123 -10.46 3.38 -20.58
CA ASP A 123 -10.60 3.65 -22.01
C ASP A 123 -9.25 3.44 -22.73
N GLU A 124 -8.15 3.92 -22.16
CA GLU A 124 -6.79 3.73 -22.70
C GLU A 124 -6.37 2.25 -22.77
N ALA A 125 -6.66 1.48 -21.74
CA ALA A 125 -6.36 0.05 -21.72
C ALA A 125 -7.18 -0.73 -22.76
N ILE A 126 -8.42 -0.32 -22.98
CA ILE A 126 -9.29 -0.90 -24.02
C ILE A 126 -8.74 -0.57 -25.41
N GLU A 127 -8.31 0.66 -25.66
CA GLU A 127 -7.73 1.03 -26.95
C GLU A 127 -6.42 0.25 -27.21
N LEU A 128 -5.52 0.13 -26.22
CA LEU A 128 -4.33 -0.74 -26.35
C LEU A 128 -4.71 -2.20 -26.65
N ALA A 129 -5.76 -2.73 -26.00
CA ALA A 129 -6.22 -4.09 -26.25
C ALA A 129 -6.75 -4.27 -27.67
N LYS A 130 -7.47 -3.29 -28.23
CA LYS A 130 -7.95 -3.32 -29.61
C LYS A 130 -6.80 -3.28 -30.61
N GLU A 131 -5.82 -2.41 -30.37
CA GLU A 131 -4.67 -2.24 -31.26
C GLU A 131 -3.78 -3.49 -31.30
N PHE A 132 -3.56 -4.14 -30.17
CA PHE A 132 -2.52 -5.18 -30.03
C PHE A 132 -3.05 -6.62 -29.89
N SER A 133 -4.28 -6.84 -29.40
CA SER A 133 -4.83 -8.18 -29.11
C SER A 133 -6.22 -8.46 -29.73
N GLY A 134 -6.99 -7.42 -30.09
CA GLY A 134 -8.29 -7.52 -30.74
C GLY A 134 -9.52 -7.42 -29.80
N ASP A 135 -10.71 -7.62 -30.38
CA ASP A 135 -12.00 -7.30 -29.75
C ASP A 135 -12.34 -8.18 -28.52
N SER A 136 -11.96 -9.46 -28.53
CA SER A 136 -12.22 -10.37 -27.40
C SER A 136 -11.45 -9.93 -26.15
N THR A 137 -10.17 -9.59 -26.28
CA THR A 137 -9.34 -9.07 -25.19
C THR A 137 -9.88 -7.74 -24.67
N SER A 138 -10.33 -6.86 -25.56
CA SER A 138 -10.88 -5.54 -25.18
C SER A 138 -12.08 -5.65 -24.24
N ARG A 139 -12.97 -6.64 -24.47
CA ARG A 139 -14.10 -6.92 -23.57
C ARG A 139 -13.65 -7.47 -22.22
N PHE A 140 -12.67 -8.37 -22.23
CA PHE A 140 -12.09 -8.94 -21.01
C PHE A 140 -11.42 -7.85 -20.14
N VAL A 141 -10.58 -7.01 -20.75
CA VAL A 141 -9.91 -5.88 -20.07
C VAL A 141 -10.93 -4.94 -19.46
N ASN A 142 -11.97 -4.55 -20.20
CA ASN A 142 -13.05 -3.70 -19.67
C ASN A 142 -13.74 -4.34 -18.44
N GLY A 143 -14.07 -5.64 -18.51
CA GLY A 143 -14.69 -6.35 -17.40
C GLY A 143 -13.81 -6.41 -16.16
N ALA A 144 -12.53 -6.77 -16.33
CA ALA A 144 -11.56 -6.84 -15.24
C ALA A 144 -11.34 -5.46 -14.59
N LEU A 145 -11.10 -4.41 -15.38
CA LEU A 145 -10.85 -3.06 -14.86
C LEU A 145 -12.11 -2.41 -14.26
N GLY A 146 -13.31 -2.78 -14.73
CA GLY A 146 -14.56 -2.41 -14.08
C GLY A 146 -14.65 -2.92 -12.64
N THR A 147 -14.17 -4.13 -12.36
CA THR A 147 -14.04 -4.68 -11.01
C THR A 147 -13.00 -3.91 -10.19
N VAL A 148 -11.84 -3.58 -10.78
CA VAL A 148 -10.80 -2.78 -10.11
C VAL A 148 -11.32 -1.38 -9.75
N SER A 149 -12.11 -0.74 -10.62
CA SER A 149 -12.72 0.57 -10.34
C SER A 149 -13.68 0.51 -9.15
N LYS A 150 -14.52 -0.53 -9.06
CA LYS A 150 -15.40 -0.76 -7.90
C LYS A 150 -14.60 -0.98 -6.61
N LEU A 151 -13.52 -1.75 -6.68
CA LEU A 151 -12.60 -1.94 -5.55
C LEU A 151 -11.99 -0.60 -5.11
N ARG A 152 -11.49 0.20 -6.06
CA ARG A 152 -10.96 1.56 -5.78
C ARG A 152 -11.97 2.44 -5.07
N GLU A 153 -13.22 2.45 -5.53
CA GLU A 153 -14.30 3.22 -4.92
C GLU A 153 -14.61 2.75 -3.51
N ARG A 154 -14.76 1.43 -3.31
CA ARG A 154 -14.96 0.84 -1.98
C ARG A 154 -13.85 1.25 -1.02
N ASP A 155 -12.61 1.09 -1.45
CA ASP A 155 -11.45 1.37 -0.60
C ASP A 155 -11.33 2.88 -0.30
N SER A 156 -11.77 3.76 -1.22
CA SER A 156 -11.84 5.20 -0.98
C SER A 156 -12.93 5.63 0.00
N LYS A 157 -13.94 4.79 0.24
CA LYS A 157 -15.04 5.01 1.19
C LYS A 157 -14.80 4.36 2.56
N ALA A 158 -13.66 3.67 2.75
CA ALA A 158 -13.34 3.05 4.03
C ALA A 158 -13.01 4.12 5.08
N GLU A 159 -13.76 4.14 6.18
CA GLU A 159 -13.66 5.15 7.25
C GLU A 159 -13.05 4.57 8.53
N THR A 160 -13.40 3.33 8.87
CA THR A 160 -12.87 2.61 10.03
C THR A 160 -11.77 1.64 9.61
N VAL A 161 -10.57 1.83 10.13
CA VAL A 161 -9.41 0.97 9.85
C VAL A 161 -8.96 0.21 11.08
N PHE A 162 -8.62 -1.07 10.90
CA PHE A 162 -8.04 -1.91 11.94
C PHE A 162 -6.54 -2.04 11.79
N MET A 163 -5.81 -1.92 12.89
CA MET A 163 -4.41 -2.33 12.98
C MET A 163 -4.16 -3.09 14.28
N ALA A 164 -3.21 -4.02 14.27
CA ALA A 164 -2.90 -4.84 15.42
C ALA A 164 -1.40 -4.84 15.75
N GLY A 165 -1.09 -5.00 17.03
CA GLY A 165 0.28 -5.13 17.50
C GLY A 165 0.36 -5.53 18.96
N GLU A 166 1.52 -6.06 19.37
CA GLU A 166 1.79 -6.35 20.77
C GLU A 166 2.12 -5.08 21.57
N PHE A 167 2.75 -4.07 20.94
CA PHE A 167 3.17 -2.82 21.59
C PHE A 167 3.99 -3.02 22.88
N GLN A 168 5.04 -3.85 22.80
CA GLN A 168 5.94 -4.22 23.91
C GLN A 168 7.36 -3.59 23.76
N PRO A 169 7.56 -2.28 23.97
CA PRO A 169 6.57 -1.25 24.35
C PRO A 169 6.06 -0.44 23.15
N LEU A 170 5.10 0.46 23.41
CA LEU A 170 4.74 1.54 22.49
C LEU A 170 5.95 2.47 22.24
N HIS A 171 6.26 2.77 20.98
CA HIS A 171 7.40 3.61 20.59
C HIS A 171 7.03 4.62 19.51
N ARG A 172 7.92 5.59 19.24
CA ARG A 172 7.63 6.71 18.31
C ARG A 172 7.32 6.26 16.89
N GLY A 173 7.92 5.17 16.41
CA GLY A 173 7.56 4.56 15.12
C GLY A 173 6.06 4.23 14.99
N HIS A 174 5.41 3.74 16.05
CA HIS A 174 3.96 3.49 16.04
C HIS A 174 3.16 4.79 15.96
N ILE A 175 3.59 5.84 16.67
CA ILE A 175 2.92 7.14 16.65
C ILE A 175 3.00 7.78 15.26
N GLN A 176 4.16 7.69 14.60
CA GLN A 176 4.29 8.17 13.22
C GLN A 176 3.42 7.38 12.24
N LEU A 177 3.31 6.06 12.44
CA LEU A 177 2.40 5.24 11.65
C LEU A 177 0.95 5.65 11.87
N LEU A 178 0.53 5.83 13.12
CA LEU A 178 -0.83 6.24 13.49
C LEU A 178 -1.17 7.61 12.90
N LYS A 179 -0.24 8.58 12.90
CA LYS A 179 -0.42 9.87 12.23
C LYS A 179 -0.67 9.72 10.74
N HIS A 180 0.10 8.87 10.08
CA HIS A 180 -0.10 8.57 8.66
C HIS A 180 -1.46 7.91 8.40
N ILE A 181 -1.89 6.99 9.26
CA ILE A 181 -3.21 6.35 9.17
C ILE A 181 -4.33 7.37 9.39
N ALA A 182 -4.21 8.23 10.41
CA ALA A 182 -5.18 9.25 10.78
C ALA A 182 -5.40 10.31 9.69
N ALA A 183 -4.41 10.54 8.83
CA ALA A 183 -4.57 11.43 7.67
C ALA A 183 -5.62 10.93 6.66
N ARG A 184 -6.02 9.66 6.74
CA ARG A 184 -7.02 9.04 5.88
C ARG A 184 -8.24 8.51 6.63
N PHE A 185 -8.02 7.86 7.77
CA PHE A 185 -9.06 7.13 8.47
C PHE A 185 -9.49 7.90 9.71
N PRO A 186 -10.73 8.41 9.74
CA PRO A 186 -11.24 9.14 10.91
C PRO A 186 -11.41 8.24 12.14
N HIS A 187 -11.53 6.93 11.97
CA HIS A 187 -11.67 5.97 13.05
C HIS A 187 -10.63 4.85 12.93
N ILE A 188 -9.85 4.65 13.99
CA ILE A 188 -8.79 3.66 14.07
C ILE A 188 -9.09 2.68 15.20
N VAL A 189 -9.26 1.40 14.86
CA VAL A 189 -9.41 0.29 15.79
C VAL A 189 -8.03 -0.34 16.01
N ILE A 190 -7.55 -0.33 17.25
CA ILE A 190 -6.23 -0.84 17.65
C ILE A 190 -6.41 -2.15 18.41
N GLY A 191 -6.00 -3.25 17.78
CA GLY A 191 -5.90 -4.57 18.39
C GLY A 191 -4.62 -4.70 19.24
N LEU A 192 -4.78 -4.87 20.55
CA LEU A 192 -3.73 -5.19 21.49
C LEU A 192 -3.58 -6.71 21.60
N CYS A 193 -2.66 -7.27 20.84
CA CYS A 193 -2.42 -8.72 20.79
C CYS A 193 -1.84 -9.27 22.10
N GLY A 194 -2.00 -10.57 22.33
CA GLY A 194 -1.53 -11.26 23.54
C GLY A 194 -2.19 -10.72 24.80
N ALA A 195 -3.51 -10.49 24.77
CA ALA A 195 -4.25 -9.89 25.87
C ALA A 195 -4.30 -10.79 27.13
N ASP A 196 -4.26 -12.09 26.93
CA ASP A 196 -4.25 -13.15 27.94
C ASP A 196 -2.83 -13.70 28.24
N ALA A 197 -1.82 -13.16 27.56
CA ALA A 197 -0.45 -13.60 27.75
C ALA A 197 0.10 -13.20 29.13
N PRO A 198 0.79 -14.10 29.84
CA PRO A 198 1.43 -13.76 31.11
C PRO A 198 2.60 -12.80 30.89
N VAL A 199 2.90 -12.00 31.93
CA VAL A 199 4.08 -11.12 31.95
C VAL A 199 5.35 -11.96 31.88
N SER A 200 6.26 -11.59 30.99
CA SER A 200 7.57 -12.22 30.79
C SER A 200 8.60 -11.19 30.32
N ALA A 201 9.88 -11.55 30.21
CA ALA A 201 10.89 -10.63 29.66
C ALA A 201 10.58 -10.17 28.22
N ASP A 202 9.94 -11.02 27.43
CA ASP A 202 9.55 -10.68 26.05
C ASP A 202 8.24 -9.89 25.97
N ARG A 203 7.34 -10.09 26.94
CA ARG A 203 6.06 -9.37 27.10
C ARG A 203 5.96 -8.74 28.50
N PRO A 204 6.79 -7.71 28.80
CA PRO A 204 6.92 -7.17 30.16
C PRO A 204 5.73 -6.30 30.61
N LEU A 205 4.91 -5.84 29.65
CA LEU A 205 3.73 -5.01 29.91
C LEU A 205 2.44 -5.84 29.78
N THR A 206 1.53 -5.65 30.71
CA THR A 206 0.16 -6.21 30.60
C THR A 206 -0.64 -5.49 29.50
N VAL A 207 -1.76 -6.08 29.07
CA VAL A 207 -2.66 -5.42 28.09
C VAL A 207 -3.22 -4.10 28.61
N THR A 208 -3.58 -4.03 29.89
CA THR A 208 -4.08 -2.83 30.54
C THR A 208 -3.02 -1.72 30.57
N GLU A 209 -1.78 -2.05 30.96
CA GLU A 209 -0.68 -1.08 30.95
C GLU A 209 -0.41 -0.54 29.55
N ARG A 210 -0.45 -1.40 28.53
CA ARG A 210 -0.29 -0.99 27.13
C ARG A 210 -1.40 -0.07 26.65
N GLN A 211 -2.67 -0.40 26.95
CA GLN A 211 -3.81 0.46 26.60
C GLN A 211 -3.69 1.82 27.28
N THR A 212 -3.50 1.85 28.60
CA THR A 212 -3.40 3.11 29.36
C THR A 212 -2.27 3.99 28.81
N LEU A 213 -1.09 3.42 28.55
CA LEU A 213 0.02 4.16 27.95
C LEU A 213 -0.31 4.69 26.56
N MET A 214 -1.03 3.91 25.74
CA MET A 214 -1.45 4.33 24.42
C MET A 214 -2.45 5.49 24.52
N GLU A 215 -3.54 5.33 25.26
CA GLU A 215 -4.55 6.38 25.50
C GLU A 215 -3.88 7.69 25.95
N ASP A 216 -2.97 7.60 26.91
CA ASP A 216 -2.22 8.72 27.46
C ASP A 216 -1.38 9.47 26.42
N VAL A 217 -0.73 8.72 25.52
CA VAL A 217 0.09 9.27 24.44
C VAL A 217 -0.79 9.86 23.34
N LEU A 218 -1.85 9.15 22.92
CA LEU A 218 -2.74 9.60 21.86
C LEU A 218 -3.50 10.87 22.25
N ALA A 219 -3.91 10.99 23.52
CA ALA A 219 -4.55 12.21 24.06
C ALA A 219 -3.64 13.44 24.07
N THR A 220 -2.33 13.26 23.95
CA THR A 220 -1.32 14.36 23.94
C THR A 220 -0.56 14.47 22.63
N THR A 221 -0.94 13.68 21.62
CA THR A 221 -0.30 13.68 20.31
C THR A 221 -0.93 14.76 19.43
N ALA A 222 -0.13 15.69 18.91
CA ALA A 222 -0.57 16.58 17.85
C ALA A 222 -0.74 15.79 16.55
N TRP A 223 -1.93 15.82 15.94
CA TRP A 223 -2.28 14.95 14.80
C TRP A 223 -1.88 15.51 13.44
N SER A 224 -1.45 16.76 13.36
CA SER A 224 -0.90 17.34 12.14
C SER A 224 0.38 16.62 11.68
N LEU A 225 0.49 16.47 10.35
CA LEU A 225 1.69 15.95 9.68
C LEU A 225 2.75 17.06 9.50
N VAL A 226 2.36 18.34 9.57
CA VAL A 226 3.24 19.50 9.41
C VAL A 226 3.42 20.18 10.76
N GLU A 227 4.67 20.38 11.19
CA GLU A 227 4.95 21.12 12.42
C GLU A 227 4.47 22.58 12.28
N GLY A 228 3.57 23.01 13.17
CA GLY A 228 3.04 24.37 13.22
C GLY A 228 1.67 24.57 12.57
N ASP A 229 1.06 23.53 12.01
CA ASP A 229 -0.29 23.56 11.43
C ASP A 229 -1.26 22.80 12.35
N ASP A 230 -1.67 23.42 13.46
CA ASP A 230 -2.34 22.73 14.58
C ASP A 230 -3.87 22.56 14.41
N ASP A 231 -4.47 23.11 13.36
CA ASP A 231 -5.93 23.35 13.35
C ASP A 231 -6.76 22.56 12.32
N SER A 232 -6.18 21.71 11.45
CA SER A 232 -6.94 21.15 10.32
C SER A 232 -7.23 19.64 10.35
N ILE A 233 -6.58 18.84 11.21
CA ILE A 233 -6.85 17.40 11.30
C ILE A 233 -7.71 17.12 12.54
N ALA A 234 -8.96 16.73 12.30
CA ALA A 234 -9.85 16.26 13.36
C ALA A 234 -9.17 15.12 14.13
N HIS A 235 -9.26 15.17 15.45
CA HIS A 235 -8.70 14.12 16.30
C HIS A 235 -9.33 12.78 15.90
N PRO A 236 -8.53 11.79 15.45
CA PRO A 236 -9.07 10.49 15.07
C PRO A 236 -9.71 9.82 16.28
N HIS A 237 -10.84 9.16 16.05
CA HIS A 237 -11.48 8.33 17.06
C HIS A 237 -10.71 7.01 17.20
N PHE A 238 -10.48 6.57 18.44
CA PHE A 238 -9.78 5.32 18.72
C PHE A 238 -10.67 4.32 19.46
N THR A 239 -10.60 3.06 19.05
CA THR A 239 -11.19 1.94 19.77
C THR A 239 -10.13 0.89 20.05
N PHE A 240 -10.08 0.38 21.28
CA PHE A 240 -9.10 -0.65 21.67
C PHE A 240 -9.76 -2.01 21.77
N LEU A 241 -9.17 -3.00 21.12
CA LEU A 241 -9.59 -4.40 21.22
C LEU A 241 -8.52 -5.20 21.96
N HIS A 242 -8.91 -5.96 22.97
CA HIS A 242 -8.02 -6.90 23.66
C HIS A 242 -8.08 -8.24 22.94
N LEU A 243 -7.07 -8.50 22.10
CA LEU A 243 -7.05 -9.69 21.26
C LEU A 243 -6.28 -10.80 21.95
N LYS A 244 -6.97 -11.89 22.25
CA LYS A 244 -6.38 -13.11 22.78
C LYS A 244 -5.73 -13.93 21.66
N ASP A 245 -4.75 -14.74 22.03
CA ASP A 245 -4.18 -15.72 21.10
C ASP A 245 -5.25 -16.81 20.82
N THR A 246 -5.49 -17.12 19.54
CA THR A 246 -6.53 -18.09 19.11
C THR A 246 -5.90 -19.32 18.47
N GLU A 247 -6.67 -20.41 18.35
CA GLU A 247 -6.18 -21.66 17.78
C GLU A 247 -5.89 -21.60 16.28
N ASN A 248 -6.52 -20.66 15.57
CA ASN A 248 -6.32 -20.46 14.13
C ASN A 248 -6.69 -19.04 13.68
N ASP A 249 -6.35 -18.75 12.42
CA ASP A 249 -6.57 -17.45 11.75
C ASP A 249 -8.06 -17.09 11.59
N GLN A 250 -8.95 -18.08 11.43
CA GLN A 250 -10.38 -17.85 11.29
C GLN A 250 -10.99 -17.38 12.61
N ALA A 251 -10.69 -18.07 13.71
CA ALA A 251 -11.12 -17.66 15.06
C ALA A 251 -10.56 -16.28 15.42
N TRP A 252 -9.34 -15.97 14.98
CA TRP A 252 -8.75 -14.64 15.16
C TRP A 252 -9.54 -13.55 14.43
N LEU A 253 -9.91 -13.80 13.17
CA LEU A 253 -10.71 -12.89 12.36
C LEU A 253 -12.14 -12.72 12.89
N GLU A 254 -12.76 -13.81 13.36
CA GLU A 254 -14.10 -13.80 13.95
C GLU A 254 -14.14 -12.93 15.22
N GLN A 255 -13.16 -13.08 16.13
CA GLN A 255 -13.03 -12.22 17.32
C GLN A 255 -12.98 -10.74 16.95
N ILE A 256 -12.23 -10.37 15.90
CA ILE A 256 -12.10 -8.98 15.46
C ILE A 256 -13.42 -8.48 14.84
N SER A 257 -14.04 -9.31 14.00
CA SER A 257 -15.27 -8.98 13.29
C SER A 257 -16.46 -8.83 14.24
N GLU A 258 -16.50 -9.63 15.31
CA GLU A 258 -17.50 -9.53 16.37
C GLU A 258 -17.29 -8.27 17.22
N ALA A 259 -16.05 -7.97 17.61
CA ALA A 259 -15.75 -6.85 18.49
C ALA A 259 -15.77 -5.47 17.79
N ALA A 260 -15.56 -5.44 16.47
CA ALA A 260 -15.56 -4.22 15.67
C ALA A 260 -16.18 -4.48 14.28
N PRO A 261 -17.52 -4.63 14.21
CA PRO A 261 -18.24 -5.00 12.99
C PRO A 261 -18.23 -3.92 11.89
N ASP A 262 -17.84 -2.70 12.24
CA ASP A 262 -17.76 -1.53 11.36
C ASP A 262 -16.39 -1.36 10.69
N ILE A 263 -15.39 -2.20 11.01
CA ILE A 263 -14.10 -2.19 10.32
C ILE A 263 -14.35 -2.33 8.82
N SER A 264 -13.75 -1.42 8.04
CA SER A 264 -13.90 -1.36 6.59
C SER A 264 -12.56 -1.48 5.85
N ALA A 265 -11.45 -1.48 6.59
CA ALA A 265 -10.09 -1.56 6.08
C ALA A 265 -9.14 -2.12 7.14
N VAL A 266 -8.00 -2.65 6.71
CA VAL A 266 -6.95 -3.16 7.58
C VAL A 266 -5.62 -2.52 7.21
N TYR A 267 -4.81 -2.23 8.22
CA TYR A 267 -3.48 -1.69 8.07
C TYR A 267 -2.46 -2.60 8.72
N THR A 268 -1.54 -3.15 7.93
CA THR A 268 -0.53 -4.09 8.44
C THR A 268 0.72 -4.14 7.56
N THR A 269 1.85 -4.41 8.20
CA THR A 269 3.10 -4.79 7.52
C THR A 269 3.39 -6.28 7.64
N ASN A 270 2.55 -7.04 8.36
CA ASN A 270 2.67 -8.48 8.53
C ASN A 270 1.94 -9.18 7.37
N GLN A 271 2.68 -9.95 6.57
CA GLN A 271 2.14 -10.64 5.39
C GLN A 271 1.06 -11.65 5.76
N SER A 272 1.21 -12.41 6.85
CA SER A 272 0.19 -13.37 7.29
C SER A 272 -1.12 -12.66 7.64
N VAL A 273 -1.05 -11.55 8.39
CA VAL A 273 -2.25 -10.73 8.69
C VAL A 273 -2.85 -10.15 7.40
N ALA A 274 -2.01 -9.68 6.48
CA ALA A 274 -2.48 -9.18 5.19
C ALA A 274 -3.22 -10.26 4.40
N ASP A 275 -2.74 -11.50 4.41
CA ASP A 275 -3.33 -12.63 3.69
C ASP A 275 -4.68 -13.05 4.29
N ILE A 276 -4.81 -13.09 5.62
CA ILE A 276 -6.06 -13.36 6.34
C ILE A 276 -7.15 -12.37 5.90
N PHE A 277 -6.86 -11.08 6.02
CA PHE A 277 -7.84 -10.03 5.72
C PHE A 277 -8.11 -9.86 4.22
N SER A 278 -7.10 -10.06 3.37
CA SER A 278 -7.29 -10.06 1.92
C SER A 278 -8.20 -11.19 1.47
N SER A 279 -8.07 -12.38 2.07
CA SER A 279 -8.93 -13.54 1.81
C SER A 279 -10.38 -13.29 2.26
N ALA A 280 -10.55 -12.53 3.34
CA ALA A 280 -11.84 -12.03 3.81
C ALA A 280 -12.33 -10.77 3.06
N ASN A 281 -11.73 -10.43 1.92
CA ASN A 281 -12.07 -9.31 1.04
C ASN A 281 -11.92 -7.90 1.64
N PHE A 282 -11.23 -7.74 2.77
CA PHE A 282 -10.93 -6.43 3.32
C PHE A 282 -9.90 -5.69 2.45
N PRO A 283 -10.02 -4.36 2.29
CA PRO A 283 -8.93 -3.53 1.80
C PRO A 283 -7.75 -3.61 2.77
N VAL A 284 -6.57 -3.97 2.28
CA VAL A 284 -5.34 -4.04 3.09
C VAL A 284 -4.36 -2.96 2.64
N PHE A 285 -3.98 -2.12 3.59
CA PHE A 285 -3.03 -1.04 3.43
C PHE A 285 -1.72 -1.38 4.14
N SER A 286 -0.62 -0.91 3.57
CA SER A 286 0.71 -1.05 4.15
C SER A 286 1.53 0.19 3.89
N HIS A 287 2.32 0.59 4.87
CA HIS A 287 3.34 1.63 4.73
C HIS A 287 4.57 1.19 5.48
N GLN A 288 5.73 1.60 4.98
CA GLN A 288 6.97 1.32 5.68
C GLN A 288 6.96 2.08 7.01
N MET A 289 7.33 1.37 8.07
CA MET A 289 7.55 1.99 9.38
C MET A 289 8.56 3.12 9.25
N TYR A 290 8.29 4.26 9.90
CA TYR A 290 9.26 5.35 9.97
C TYR A 290 10.54 4.87 10.65
N LYS A 291 11.70 5.09 10.02
CA LYS A 291 13.04 4.64 10.47
C LYS A 291 13.01 3.22 11.05
N PRO A 292 12.74 2.19 10.23
CA PRO A 292 12.45 0.84 10.71
C PRO A 292 13.67 0.17 11.36
N ALA A 293 14.89 0.64 11.08
CA ALA A 293 16.11 0.16 11.74
C ALA A 293 16.24 0.65 13.20
N GLU A 294 15.64 1.79 13.53
CA GLU A 294 15.71 2.44 14.84
C GLU A 294 14.51 2.06 15.73
N TYR A 295 13.30 2.15 15.19
CA TYR A 295 12.07 1.94 15.96
C TYR A 295 11.60 0.49 15.90
N LYS A 296 12.21 -0.35 16.74
CA LYS A 296 11.80 -1.75 16.94
C LYS A 296 11.60 -2.06 18.42
N CYS A 297 10.47 -2.67 18.76
CA CYS A 297 10.20 -3.18 20.11
C CYS A 297 11.36 -4.03 20.66
N LEU A 298 11.83 -5.01 19.89
CA LEU A 298 12.93 -5.90 20.29
C LEU A 298 14.22 -5.12 20.61
N GLU A 299 14.55 -4.11 19.81
CA GLU A 299 15.73 -3.28 20.04
C GLU A 299 15.59 -2.44 21.31
N ILE A 300 14.42 -1.86 21.55
CA ILE A 300 14.13 -1.10 22.78
C ILE A 300 14.29 -2.01 24.01
N ARG A 301 13.67 -3.20 24.00
CA ARG A 301 13.81 -4.17 25.10
C ARG A 301 15.26 -4.58 25.32
N ARG A 302 16.01 -4.85 24.23
CA ARG A 302 17.45 -5.17 24.30
C ARG A 302 18.25 -4.05 24.97
N ARG A 303 18.00 -2.80 24.60
CA ARG A 303 18.69 -1.64 25.18
C ARG A 303 18.37 -1.45 26.66
N ILE A 304 17.12 -1.65 27.07
CA ILE A 304 16.72 -1.64 28.49
C ILE A 304 17.54 -2.67 29.28
N VAL A 305 17.59 -3.92 28.80
CA VAL A 305 18.34 -5.01 29.47
C VAL A 305 19.84 -4.70 29.54
N LYS A 306 20.42 -4.16 28.45
CA LYS A 306 21.84 -3.81 28.39
C LYS A 306 22.20 -2.45 29.03
N LYS A 307 21.21 -1.73 29.57
CA LYS A 307 21.38 -0.36 30.12
C LYS A 307 21.96 0.63 29.11
N GLU A 308 21.58 0.48 27.84
CA GLU A 308 21.92 1.40 26.75
C GLU A 308 20.84 2.48 26.59
N PRO A 309 21.11 3.64 25.94
CA PRO A 309 20.10 4.69 25.75
C PRO A 309 18.93 4.25 24.86
N TRP A 310 17.70 4.32 25.41
CA TRP A 310 16.44 3.96 24.73
C TRP A 310 15.32 4.99 24.91
N ASP A 311 15.48 5.93 25.83
CA ASP A 311 14.52 6.96 26.24
C ASP A 311 13.96 7.75 25.04
N ARG A 312 14.84 8.15 24.11
CA ARG A 312 14.45 8.90 22.91
C ARG A 312 13.59 8.11 21.93
N LEU A 313 13.60 6.77 22.00
CA LEU A 313 12.89 5.91 21.06
C LEU A 313 11.39 5.82 21.36
N VAL A 314 10.98 6.20 22.56
CA VAL A 314 9.60 6.13 23.03
C VAL A 314 9.05 7.52 23.37
N PRO A 315 7.72 7.69 23.47
CA PRO A 315 7.12 8.89 24.04
C PRO A 315 7.48 9.08 25.52
N THR A 316 7.54 10.31 26.00
CA THR A 316 7.96 10.66 27.38
C THR A 316 7.11 9.99 28.46
N LYS A 317 5.80 9.83 28.25
CA LYS A 317 4.95 9.10 29.22
C LYS A 317 5.34 7.62 29.31
N VAL A 318 5.65 6.99 28.17
CA VAL A 318 6.12 5.60 28.11
C VAL A 318 7.49 5.46 28.78
N GLU A 319 8.41 6.40 28.50
CA GLU A 319 9.73 6.46 29.14
C GLU A 319 9.62 6.49 30.68
N ARG A 320 8.79 7.38 31.21
CA ARG A 320 8.57 7.51 32.67
C ARG A 320 8.05 6.21 33.27
N PHE A 321 7.08 5.57 32.63
CA PHE A 321 6.51 4.31 33.09
C PHE A 321 7.54 3.18 33.08
N LEU A 322 8.27 3.03 31.97
CA LEU A 322 9.27 1.98 31.80
C LEU A 322 10.47 2.13 32.73
N SER A 323 10.80 3.36 33.15
CA SER A 323 11.91 3.66 34.05
C SER A 323 11.63 3.34 35.52
N THR A 324 10.40 2.94 35.87
CA THR A 324 10.06 2.57 37.25
C THR A 324 10.78 1.28 37.65
N PRO A 325 11.27 1.15 38.91
CA PRO A 325 12.00 -0.04 39.35
C PRO A 325 11.20 -1.34 39.18
N SER A 326 9.89 -1.30 39.43
CA SER A 326 8.99 -2.45 39.28
C SER A 326 8.88 -2.91 37.83
N THR A 327 8.80 -1.97 36.88
CA THR A 327 8.71 -2.29 35.45
C THR A 327 10.05 -2.76 34.91
N LEU A 328 11.17 -2.09 35.24
CA LEU A 328 12.52 -2.49 34.82
C LEU A 328 12.87 -3.92 35.26
N ALA A 329 12.44 -4.33 36.46
CA ALA A 329 12.67 -5.68 36.96
C ALA A 329 12.06 -6.76 36.05
N ARG A 330 10.94 -6.47 35.37
CA ARG A 330 10.25 -7.44 34.49
C ARG A 330 11.04 -7.74 33.22
N PHE A 331 11.86 -6.81 32.72
CA PHE A 331 12.73 -7.03 31.56
C PHE A 331 13.91 -7.96 31.86
N GLN A 332 14.22 -8.19 33.13
CA GLN A 332 15.39 -8.98 33.57
C GLN A 332 15.01 -10.40 34.02
N GLN A 333 13.71 -10.73 34.05
CA GLN A 333 13.20 -12.04 34.44
C GLN A 333 13.44 -13.05 33.31
N LYS A 334 14.34 -14.01 33.53
CA LYS A 334 14.61 -15.11 32.60
C LYS A 334 13.52 -16.17 32.63
#